data_AF-A0A371R2A3-F1
#
_entry.id   AF-A0A371R2A3-F1
#
_cell.length_a   1.000
_cell.length_b   1.000
_cell.length_c   1.000
_cell.angle_alpha   90.00
_cell.angle_beta   90.00
_cell.angle_gamma   90.00
#
_symmetry.space_group_name_H-M   'P 1'
#
loop_
_entity.id
_entity.type
_entity.pdbx_description
1 polymer ?
#
loop_
_entity_poly.entity_id
_entity_poly.type
_entity_poly.pdbx_seq_one_letter_code
_entity_poly.pdbx_strand_id
1 'polypeptide(L)'
;MYFTGLLTSYGFNLAFEILLILTGMLWLLLIYLYREELPKFLGNTILFEEFRHYKLHEVLKYIIHKSTIPAYILIFTEWFALYSILTLVPYVLSRTGYDSHYIGLIFAAEALCYSAMQPLIGYLLDRLTGRGYLLLFTSYVYTILLYIFPYHINNVQIVSLIIVLVGVTSAPFTPVTMYFYSKYAPKIEKLGMTMLITWGSLGALLEIC
;
A
#
# COMPACT_ATOMS: atom_id res chain seq x y z
N MET A 1 -14.00 -5.75 22.15
CA MET A 1 -12.92 -5.42 23.10
C MET A 1 -11.67 -5.21 22.26
N TYR A 2 -11.35 -3.97 21.91
CA TYR A 2 -10.37 -3.64 20.88
C TYR A 2 -8.93 -3.82 21.39
N PHE A 3 -7.96 -4.02 20.48
CA PHE A 3 -6.53 -4.18 20.78
C PHE A 3 -5.98 -3.03 21.67
N THR A 4 -6.54 -1.83 21.52
CA THR A 4 -6.31 -0.65 22.37
C THR A 4 -6.82 -0.82 23.82
N GLY A 5 -7.89 -1.56 24.04
CA GLY A 5 -8.38 -1.93 25.38
C GLY A 5 -7.51 -2.98 26.08
N LEU A 6 -6.83 -3.83 25.29
CA LEU A 6 -5.83 -4.77 25.77
C LEU A 6 -4.56 -4.02 26.24
N LEU A 7 -4.15 -3.00 25.49
CA LEU A 7 -3.03 -2.12 25.86
C LEU A 7 -3.28 -1.36 27.17
N THR A 8 -4.49 -0.82 27.37
CA THR A 8 -4.82 -0.09 28.60
C THR A 8 -5.01 -0.98 29.83
N SER A 9 -5.38 -2.26 29.63
CA SER A 9 -5.70 -3.18 30.75
C SER A 9 -4.55 -4.11 31.14
N TYR A 10 -3.70 -4.50 30.19
CA TYR A 10 -2.65 -5.51 30.40
C TYR A 10 -1.23 -5.02 30.05
N GLY A 11 -1.11 -3.76 29.64
CA GLY A 11 0.18 -3.15 29.29
C GLY A 11 0.67 -3.52 27.88
N PHE A 12 1.70 -2.81 27.43
CA PHE A 12 2.25 -2.95 26.08
C PHE A 12 2.79 -4.36 25.79
N ASN A 13 3.36 -5.05 26.78
CA ASN A 13 4.02 -6.35 26.60
C ASN A 13 3.08 -7.42 26.02
N LEU A 14 1.84 -7.53 26.55
CA LEU A 14 0.89 -8.54 26.09
C LEU A 14 0.49 -8.32 24.62
N ALA A 15 0.38 -7.07 24.18
CA ALA A 15 0.08 -6.76 22.78
C ALA A 15 1.21 -7.22 21.84
N PHE A 16 2.48 -7.02 22.23
CA PHE A 16 3.63 -7.50 21.47
C PHE A 16 3.77 -9.02 21.51
N GLU A 17 3.45 -9.68 22.62
CA GLU A 17 3.44 -11.15 22.72
C GLU A 17 2.39 -11.76 21.78
N ILE A 18 1.18 -11.19 21.72
CA ILE A 18 0.13 -11.63 20.79
C ILE A 18 0.61 -11.45 19.34
N LEU A 19 1.21 -10.30 19.00
CA LEU A 19 1.76 -10.05 17.66
C LEU A 19 2.86 -11.05 17.30
N LEU A 20 3.76 -11.36 18.23
CA LEU A 20 4.82 -12.35 18.05
C LEU A 20 4.24 -13.74 17.76
N ILE A 21 3.24 -14.17 18.53
CA ILE A 21 2.59 -15.47 18.33
C ILE A 21 1.91 -15.52 16.95
N LEU A 22 1.13 -14.49 16.59
CA LEU A 22 0.42 -14.45 15.30
C LEU A 22 1.37 -14.44 14.11
N THR A 23 2.41 -13.60 14.15
CA THR A 23 3.40 -13.52 13.07
C THR A 23 4.28 -14.76 13.00
N GLY A 24 4.63 -15.36 14.15
CA GLY A 24 5.34 -16.63 14.22
C GLY A 24 4.53 -17.80 13.66
N MET A 25 3.24 -17.88 14.00
CA MET A 25 2.33 -18.88 13.43
C MET A 25 2.19 -18.73 11.91
N LEU A 26 2.06 -17.51 11.40
CA LEU A 26 2.05 -17.24 9.96
C LEU A 26 3.35 -17.71 9.29
N TRP A 27 4.50 -17.42 9.89
CA TRP A 27 5.79 -17.89 9.41
C TRP A 27 5.88 -19.42 9.33
N LEU A 28 5.48 -20.11 10.40
CA LEU A 28 5.46 -21.58 10.45
C LEU A 28 4.53 -22.17 9.38
N LEU A 29 3.36 -21.55 9.20
CA LEU A 29 2.41 -21.94 8.16
C LEU A 29 3.00 -21.76 6.76
N LEU A 30 3.66 -20.62 6.49
CA LEU A 30 4.31 -20.38 5.19
C LEU A 30 5.44 -21.37 4.93
N ILE A 31 6.27 -21.68 5.93
CA ILE A 31 7.32 -22.72 5.80
C ILE A 31 6.70 -24.07 5.51
N TYR A 32 5.59 -24.41 6.15
CA TYR A 32 4.90 -25.68 5.94
C TYR A 32 4.29 -25.76 4.53
N LEU A 33 3.56 -24.74 4.09
CA LEU A 33 2.86 -24.71 2.80
C LEU A 33 3.84 -24.63 1.63
N TYR A 34 4.87 -23.80 1.74
CA TYR A 34 5.85 -23.58 0.67
C TYR A 34 7.12 -24.40 0.88
N ARG A 35 7.08 -25.48 1.68
CA ARG A 35 8.25 -26.31 1.98
C ARG A 35 8.94 -26.89 0.74
N GLU A 36 8.17 -27.18 -0.31
CA GLU A 36 8.67 -27.77 -1.56
C GLU A 36 9.16 -26.72 -2.56
N GLU A 37 8.68 -25.47 -2.45
CA GLU A 37 9.14 -24.32 -3.21
C GLU A 37 10.30 -23.58 -2.51
N LEU A 38 10.43 -23.75 -1.18
CA LEU A 38 11.60 -23.41 -0.38
C LEU A 38 12.78 -24.10 -1.04
N PRO A 39 13.69 -23.37 -1.69
CA PRO A 39 14.36 -23.99 -2.81
C PRO A 39 15.29 -25.11 -2.32
N LYS A 40 15.82 -25.84 -3.29
CA LYS A 40 17.19 -26.39 -3.23
C LYS A 40 18.23 -25.24 -3.09
N PHE A 41 17.95 -24.27 -2.22
CA PHE A 41 18.45 -22.90 -2.07
C PHE A 41 19.84 -22.84 -1.48
N LEU A 42 20.30 -23.96 -0.93
CA LEU A 42 21.65 -24.13 -0.40
C LEU A 42 22.70 -24.33 -1.51
N GLY A 43 22.31 -24.36 -2.79
CA GLY A 43 23.23 -24.26 -3.92
C GLY A 43 23.48 -22.79 -4.30
N ASN A 44 24.55 -22.19 -3.76
CA ASN A 44 24.95 -20.77 -3.85
C ASN A 44 25.06 -20.11 -5.25
N THR A 45 24.64 -20.75 -6.35
CA THR A 45 24.91 -20.28 -7.73
C THR A 45 23.69 -19.74 -8.48
N ILE A 46 22.49 -20.26 -8.26
CA ILE A 46 21.36 -20.02 -9.18
C ILE A 46 20.74 -18.61 -9.02
N LEU A 47 20.66 -18.09 -7.79
CA LEU A 47 20.03 -16.79 -7.51
C LEU A 47 20.82 -15.59 -8.08
N PHE A 48 22.15 -15.66 -8.03
CA PHE A 48 22.99 -14.58 -8.54
C PHE A 48 23.08 -14.57 -10.06
N GLU A 49 22.86 -15.69 -10.74
CA GLU A 49 22.93 -15.75 -12.21
C GLU A 49 21.74 -15.04 -12.88
N GLU A 50 20.52 -15.14 -12.33
CA GLU A 50 19.32 -14.50 -12.91
C GLU A 50 19.45 -12.96 -12.95
N PHE A 51 20.11 -12.36 -11.95
CA PHE A 51 20.36 -10.91 -11.90
C PHE A 51 21.66 -10.45 -12.60
N ARG A 52 22.65 -11.34 -12.76
CA ARG A 52 23.96 -11.01 -13.37
C ARG A 52 23.85 -10.64 -14.86
N HIS A 53 22.74 -10.97 -15.51
CA HIS A 53 22.50 -10.68 -16.93
C HIS A 53 21.99 -9.26 -17.23
N TYR A 54 21.56 -8.49 -16.22
CA TYR A 54 21.06 -7.13 -16.43
C TYR A 54 22.19 -6.10 -16.41
N LYS A 55 22.49 -5.51 -17.57
CA LYS A 55 23.37 -4.34 -17.63
C LYS A 55 22.63 -3.13 -17.06
N LEU A 56 23.31 -2.31 -16.24
CA LEU A 56 22.73 -1.11 -15.63
C LEU A 56 22.04 -0.19 -16.66
N HIS A 57 22.63 -0.03 -17.86
CA HIS A 57 22.02 0.79 -18.91
C HIS A 57 20.69 0.23 -19.43
N GLU A 58 20.50 -1.09 -19.46
CA GLU A 58 19.25 -1.72 -19.89
C GLU A 58 18.16 -1.44 -18.87
N VAL A 59 18.50 -1.60 -17.59
CA VAL A 59 17.59 -1.32 -16.47
C VAL A 59 17.17 0.14 -16.47
N LEU A 60 18.13 1.07 -16.57
CA LEU A 60 17.86 2.51 -16.64
C LEU A 60 16.97 2.88 -17.83
N LYS A 61 17.16 2.25 -18.99
CA LYS A 61 16.32 2.47 -20.18
C LYS A 61 14.86 2.13 -19.94
N TYR A 62 14.57 1.06 -19.18
CA TYR A 62 13.20 0.69 -18.81
C TYR A 62 12.62 1.55 -17.69
N ILE A 63 13.45 1.99 -16.73
CA ILE A 63 13.03 2.90 -15.65
C ILE A 63 12.65 4.27 -16.20
N ILE A 64 13.48 4.83 -17.08
CA ILE A 64 13.30 6.17 -17.65
C ILE A 64 12.37 6.12 -18.88
N HIS A 65 11.72 4.99 -19.13
CA HIS A 65 10.79 4.86 -20.24
C HIS A 65 9.54 5.72 -19.99
N LYS A 66 9.08 6.46 -21.01
CA LYS A 66 7.92 7.37 -20.90
C LYS A 66 6.64 6.71 -20.36
N SER A 67 6.51 5.40 -20.53
CA SER A 67 5.33 4.63 -20.08
C SER A 67 5.43 4.11 -18.65
N THR A 68 6.63 4.08 -18.04
CA THR A 68 6.86 3.62 -16.66
C THR A 68 7.01 4.79 -15.69
N ILE A 69 7.50 5.94 -16.16
CA ILE A 69 7.59 7.19 -15.35
C ILE A 69 6.29 7.54 -14.63
N PRO A 70 5.09 7.51 -15.27
CA PRO A 70 3.84 7.80 -14.57
C PRO A 70 3.57 6.84 -13.41
N ALA A 71 3.96 5.57 -13.51
CA ALA A 71 3.78 4.61 -12.43
C ALA A 71 4.66 4.95 -11.21
N TYR A 72 5.90 5.41 -11.44
CA TYR A 72 6.78 5.88 -10.37
C TYR A 72 6.27 7.13 -9.68
N ILE A 73 5.80 8.11 -10.45
CA ILE A 73 5.24 9.34 -9.89
C ILE A 73 4.01 8.99 -9.05
N LEU A 74 3.17 8.09 -9.55
CA LEU A 74 1.91 7.75 -8.92
C LEU A 74 2.11 6.93 -7.63
N ILE A 75 2.97 5.91 -7.62
CA ILE A 75 3.27 5.13 -6.40
C ILE A 75 3.94 6.01 -5.33
N PHE A 76 4.85 6.89 -5.75
CA PHE A 76 5.54 7.81 -4.84
C PHE A 76 4.55 8.78 -4.19
N THR A 77 3.72 9.43 -5.01
CA THR A 77 2.77 10.45 -4.53
C THR A 77 1.68 9.80 -3.68
N GLU A 78 1.24 8.60 -4.04
CA GLU A 78 0.27 7.85 -3.24
C GLU A 78 0.83 7.46 -1.88
N TRP A 79 2.04 6.89 -1.80
CA TRP A 79 2.61 6.50 -0.52
C TRP A 79 2.95 7.71 0.33
N PHE A 80 3.44 8.79 -0.28
CA PHE A 80 3.59 10.06 0.43
C PHE A 80 2.26 10.53 1.04
N ALA A 81 1.18 10.54 0.24
CA ALA A 81 -0.13 10.99 0.70
C ALA A 81 -0.77 10.05 1.73
N LEU A 82 -0.68 8.73 1.52
CA LEU A 82 -1.23 7.72 2.41
C LEU A 82 -0.58 7.79 3.79
N TYR A 83 0.75 7.85 3.83
CA TYR A 83 1.47 7.96 5.11
C TYR A 83 1.21 9.32 5.76
N SER A 84 1.10 10.40 4.97
CA SER A 84 0.68 11.71 5.50
C SER A 84 -0.70 11.63 6.16
N ILE A 85 -1.63 10.88 5.58
CA ILE A 85 -2.96 10.66 6.16
C ILE A 85 -2.87 9.85 7.45
N LEU A 86 -2.12 8.74 7.44
CA LEU A 86 -1.95 7.88 8.60
C LEU A 86 -1.31 8.61 9.79
N THR A 87 -0.43 9.59 9.54
CA THR A 87 0.22 10.39 10.59
C THR A 87 -0.59 11.63 10.97
N LEU A 88 -0.95 12.47 9.99
CA LEU A 88 -1.54 13.79 10.24
C LEU A 88 -3.01 13.72 10.61
N VAL A 89 -3.80 12.83 10.00
CA VAL A 89 -5.26 12.83 10.22
C VAL A 89 -5.62 12.43 11.66
N PRO A 90 -5.09 11.35 12.26
CA PRO A 90 -5.33 11.06 13.68
C PRO A 90 -4.90 12.21 14.59
N TYR A 91 -3.76 12.83 14.30
CA TYR A 91 -3.26 13.97 15.06
C TYR A 91 -4.24 15.14 15.03
N VAL A 92 -4.67 15.56 13.83
CA VAL A 92 -5.58 16.69 13.67
C VAL A 92 -6.95 16.39 14.28
N LEU A 93 -7.51 15.19 14.08
CA LEU A 93 -8.79 14.80 14.68
C LEU A 93 -8.73 14.79 16.22
N SER A 94 -7.62 14.31 16.80
CA SER A 94 -7.45 14.35 18.26
C SER A 94 -7.43 15.79 18.79
N ARG A 95 -6.85 16.74 18.04
CA ARG A 95 -6.78 18.16 18.39
C ARG A 95 -8.10 18.89 18.22
N THR A 96 -8.98 18.42 17.33
CA THR A 96 -10.34 18.95 17.16
C THR A 96 -11.35 18.35 18.13
N GLY A 97 -10.90 17.47 19.05
CA GLY A 97 -11.72 16.92 20.14
C GLY A 97 -12.39 15.59 19.80
N TYR A 98 -12.00 14.92 18.71
CA TYR A 98 -12.51 13.58 18.41
C TYR A 98 -11.98 12.57 19.43
N ASP A 99 -12.87 11.67 19.86
CA ASP A 99 -12.50 10.58 20.74
C ASP A 99 -11.62 9.54 20.01
N SER A 100 -10.64 9.01 20.73
CA SER A 100 -9.63 8.10 20.20
C SER A 100 -10.25 6.79 19.69
N HIS A 101 -11.35 6.32 20.30
CA HIS A 101 -12.05 5.14 19.81
C HIS A 101 -12.70 5.36 18.45
N TYR A 102 -13.26 6.55 18.21
CA TYR A 102 -13.84 6.91 16.92
C TYR A 102 -12.78 7.00 15.82
N ILE A 103 -11.64 7.63 16.11
CA ILE A 103 -10.51 7.71 15.16
C ILE A 103 -10.09 6.29 14.75
N GLY A 104 -9.88 5.39 15.72
CA GLY A 104 -9.52 4.00 15.44
C GLY A 104 -10.58 3.26 14.62
N LEU A 105 -11.87 3.51 14.87
CA LEU A 105 -12.95 2.86 14.13
C LEU A 105 -13.04 3.33 12.67
N ILE A 106 -12.80 4.62 12.41
CA ILE A 106 -12.78 5.17 11.04
C ILE A 106 -11.66 4.55 10.22
N PHE A 107 -10.44 4.46 10.77
CA PHE A 107 -9.32 3.81 10.08
C PHE A 107 -9.51 2.30 9.93
N ALA A 108 -10.15 1.62 10.88
CA ALA A 108 -10.52 0.23 10.71
C ALA A 108 -11.51 0.02 9.56
N ALA A 109 -12.52 0.89 9.45
CA ALA A 109 -13.48 0.85 8.34
C ALA A 109 -12.81 1.14 7.00
N GLU A 110 -11.93 2.14 6.94
CA GLU A 110 -11.11 2.44 5.76
C GLU A 110 -10.27 1.24 5.33
N ALA A 111 -9.51 0.63 6.23
CA ALA A 111 -8.66 -0.51 5.93
C ALA A 111 -9.47 -1.73 5.45
N LEU A 112 -10.66 -1.96 6.03
CA LEU A 112 -11.58 -3.01 5.58
C LEU A 112 -12.10 -2.74 4.17
N CYS A 113 -12.52 -1.51 3.89
CA CYS A 113 -12.99 -1.12 2.56
C CYS A 113 -11.87 -1.19 1.51
N TYR A 114 -10.68 -0.65 1.83
CA TYR A 114 -9.48 -0.75 0.99
C TYR A 114 -9.17 -2.21 0.65
N SER A 115 -9.09 -3.08 1.66
CA SER A 115 -8.77 -4.50 1.49
C SER A 115 -9.84 -5.25 0.69
N ALA A 116 -11.12 -4.97 0.94
CA ALA A 116 -12.23 -5.58 0.21
C ALA A 116 -12.29 -5.13 -1.26
N MET A 117 -11.84 -3.91 -1.56
CA MET A 117 -11.83 -3.38 -2.92
C MET A 117 -10.69 -3.93 -3.77
N GLN A 118 -9.55 -4.29 -3.19
CA GLN A 118 -8.42 -4.84 -3.94
C GLN A 118 -8.78 -6.03 -4.87
N PRO A 119 -9.43 -7.12 -4.40
CA PRO A 119 -9.79 -8.24 -5.27
C PRO A 119 -10.83 -7.85 -6.33
N LEU A 120 -11.77 -6.97 -5.97
CA LEU A 120 -12.77 -6.46 -6.91
C LEU A 120 -12.11 -5.66 -8.03
N ILE A 121 -11.15 -4.80 -7.69
CA ILE A 121 -10.39 -4.02 -8.65
C ILE A 121 -9.52 -4.94 -9.51
N GLY A 122 -8.87 -5.95 -8.93
CA GLY A 122 -8.12 -6.94 -9.70
C GLY A 122 -8.98 -7.59 -10.79
N TYR A 123 -10.16 -8.07 -10.41
CA TYR A 123 -11.13 -8.64 -11.34
C TYR A 123 -11.65 -7.64 -12.39
N LEU A 124 -11.91 -6.39 -11.98
CA LEU A 124 -12.33 -5.32 -12.91
C LEU A 124 -11.22 -4.98 -13.90
N LEU A 125 -9.98 -4.91 -13.45
CA LEU A 125 -8.82 -4.64 -14.30
C LEU A 125 -8.69 -5.72 -15.37
N ASP A 126 -8.86 -6.99 -15.01
CA ASP A 126 -8.79 -8.09 -15.98
C ASP A 126 -9.78 -7.94 -17.14
N ARG A 127 -10.96 -7.34 -16.88
CA ARG A 127 -12.03 -7.17 -17.86
C ARG A 127 -12.05 -5.82 -18.57
N LEU A 128 -11.45 -4.78 -18.00
CA LEU A 128 -11.49 -3.42 -18.54
C LEU A 128 -10.37 -3.19 -19.56
N THR A 129 -10.75 -2.85 -20.80
CA THR A 129 -9.84 -2.45 -21.89
C THR A 129 -9.20 -1.06 -21.69
N GLY A 130 -9.47 -0.39 -20.56
CA GLY A 130 -9.11 1.00 -20.29
C GLY A 130 -8.52 1.26 -18.89
N ARG A 131 -7.62 0.40 -18.42
CA ARG A 131 -7.03 0.45 -17.06
C ARG A 131 -6.41 1.81 -16.68
N GLY A 132 -5.87 2.55 -17.65
CA GLY A 132 -5.37 3.91 -17.44
C GLY A 132 -6.46 4.92 -17.10
N TYR A 133 -7.67 4.78 -17.66
CA TYR A 133 -8.80 5.64 -17.32
C TYR A 133 -9.32 5.39 -15.91
N LEU A 134 -9.31 4.12 -15.46
CA LEU A 134 -9.66 3.80 -14.08
C LEU A 134 -8.72 4.52 -13.10
N LEU A 135 -7.41 4.46 -13.36
CA LEU A 135 -6.40 5.13 -12.55
C LEU A 135 -6.54 6.66 -12.55
N LEU A 136 -6.79 7.25 -13.71
CA LEU A 136 -7.02 8.69 -13.83
C LEU A 136 -8.28 9.11 -13.07
N PHE A 137 -9.36 8.34 -13.18
CA PHE A 137 -10.59 8.60 -12.45
C PHE A 137 -10.38 8.50 -10.94
N THR A 138 -9.76 7.41 -10.46
CA THR A 138 -9.61 7.18 -9.03
C THR A 138 -8.61 8.15 -8.40
N SER A 139 -7.53 8.51 -9.10
CA SER A 139 -6.61 9.57 -8.66
C SER A 139 -7.25 10.96 -8.63
N TYR A 140 -8.12 11.28 -9.59
CA TYR A 140 -8.89 12.52 -9.58
C TYR A 140 -9.85 12.59 -8.38
N VAL A 141 -10.62 11.53 -8.14
CA VAL A 141 -11.53 11.46 -6.99
C VAL A 141 -10.76 11.51 -5.68
N TYR A 142 -9.65 10.77 -5.56
CA TYR A 142 -8.75 10.79 -4.39
C TYR A 142 -8.27 12.22 -4.09
N THR A 143 -7.82 12.95 -5.12
CA THR A 143 -7.36 14.34 -4.97
C THR A 143 -8.47 15.27 -4.49
N ILE A 144 -9.69 15.14 -5.03
CA ILE A 144 -10.85 15.93 -4.59
C ILE A 144 -11.18 15.65 -3.13
N LEU A 145 -11.17 14.37 -2.72
CA LEU A 145 -11.46 13.98 -1.34
C LEU A 145 -10.47 14.61 -0.35
N LEU A 146 -9.17 14.58 -0.68
CA LEU A 146 -8.14 15.22 0.15
C LEU A 146 -8.27 16.75 0.17
N TYR A 147 -8.64 17.37 -0.95
CA TYR A 147 -8.86 18.81 -1.01
C TYR A 147 -10.06 19.23 -0.15
N ILE A 148 -11.15 18.47 -0.15
CA ILE A 148 -12.38 18.77 0.59
C ILE A 148 -12.25 18.48 2.09
N PHE A 149 -11.42 17.51 2.48
CA PHE A 149 -11.22 17.08 3.86
C PHE A 149 -11.09 18.21 4.91
N PRO A 150 -10.17 19.19 4.78
CA PRO A 150 -9.97 20.21 5.81
C PRO A 150 -11.19 21.12 6.03
N TYR A 151 -12.03 21.31 5.01
CA TYR A 151 -13.23 22.16 5.11
C TYR A 151 -14.36 21.51 5.93
N HIS A 152 -14.31 20.19 6.12
CA HIS A 152 -15.34 19.44 6.83
C HIS A 152 -14.85 18.80 8.12
N ILE A 153 -13.71 19.24 8.66
CA ILE A 153 -13.04 18.61 9.80
C ILE A 153 -13.89 18.53 11.08
N ASN A 154 -14.87 19.42 11.22
CA ASN A 154 -15.79 19.47 12.36
C ASN A 154 -17.02 18.57 12.20
N ASN A 155 -17.21 17.94 11.02
CA ASN A 155 -18.34 17.06 10.75
C ASN A 155 -17.88 15.60 10.70
N VAL A 156 -18.17 14.88 11.79
CA VAL A 156 -17.78 13.48 11.99
C VAL A 156 -18.23 12.57 10.85
N GLN A 157 -19.45 12.74 10.37
CA GLN A 157 -20.05 11.88 9.34
C GLN A 157 -19.35 12.08 8.00
N ILE A 158 -19.09 13.34 7.63
CA ILE A 158 -18.40 13.68 6.38
C ILE A 158 -16.94 13.23 6.44
N VAL A 159 -16.24 13.47 7.55
CA VAL A 159 -14.85 13.00 7.76
C VAL A 159 -14.75 11.48 7.61
N SER A 160 -15.65 10.74 8.26
CA SER A 160 -15.66 9.28 8.20
C SER A 160 -15.88 8.79 6.77
N LEU A 161 -16.82 9.41 6.05
CA LEU A 161 -17.09 9.09 4.65
C LEU A 161 -15.88 9.39 3.76
N ILE A 162 -15.24 10.55 3.93
CA ILE A 162 -14.06 10.93 3.15
C ILE A 162 -12.93 9.92 3.36
N ILE A 163 -12.60 9.57 4.61
CA ILE A 163 -11.49 8.64 4.91
C ILE A 163 -11.77 7.26 4.31
N VAL A 164 -12.99 6.74 4.43
CA VAL A 164 -13.35 5.46 3.80
C VAL A 164 -13.26 5.53 2.27
N LEU A 165 -13.72 6.62 1.64
CA LEU A 165 -13.63 6.81 0.20
C LEU A 165 -12.18 6.97 -0.29
N VAL A 166 -11.31 7.57 0.51
CA VAL A 166 -9.86 7.64 0.26
C VAL A 166 -9.26 6.23 0.17
N GLY A 167 -9.64 5.32 1.09
CA GLY A 167 -9.25 3.91 1.02
C GLY A 167 -9.78 3.21 -0.25
N VAL A 168 -11.06 3.39 -0.57
CA VAL A 168 -11.66 2.79 -1.78
C VAL A 168 -10.98 3.29 -3.07
N THR A 169 -10.66 4.58 -3.13
CA THR A 169 -10.07 5.22 -4.32
C THR A 169 -8.57 4.99 -4.46
N SER A 170 -7.86 4.68 -3.37
CA SER A 170 -6.43 4.32 -3.39
C SER A 170 -6.19 2.84 -3.74
N ALA A 171 -7.14 1.94 -3.45
CA ALA A 171 -7.02 0.50 -3.72
C ALA A 171 -6.53 0.11 -5.15
N PRO A 172 -6.86 0.84 -6.24
CA PRO A 172 -6.35 0.52 -7.59
C PRO A 172 -4.89 0.87 -7.84
N PHE A 173 -4.27 1.72 -7.02
CA PHE A 173 -2.97 2.32 -7.35
C PHE A 173 -1.87 1.26 -7.52
N THR A 174 -1.71 0.38 -6.53
CA THR A 174 -0.72 -0.71 -6.57
C THR A 174 -0.96 -1.72 -7.71
N PRO A 175 -2.14 -2.35 -7.87
CA PRO A 175 -2.34 -3.34 -8.93
C PRO A 175 -2.24 -2.73 -10.33
N VAL A 176 -2.70 -1.49 -10.53
CA VAL A 176 -2.60 -0.83 -11.84
C VAL A 176 -1.16 -0.48 -12.19
N THR A 177 -0.39 0.05 -11.24
CA THR A 177 1.03 0.38 -11.48
C THR A 177 1.87 -0.86 -11.74
N MET A 178 1.60 -1.97 -11.03
CA MET A 178 2.20 -3.28 -11.32
C MET A 178 1.87 -3.78 -12.73
N TYR A 179 0.63 -3.62 -13.18
CA TYR A 179 0.24 -3.97 -14.56
C TYR A 179 0.95 -3.12 -15.61
N PHE A 180 1.09 -1.81 -15.39
CA PHE A 180 1.88 -0.97 -16.30
C PHE A 180 3.33 -1.46 -16.39
N TYR A 181 3.88 -1.89 -15.26
CA TYR A 181 5.22 -2.46 -15.20
C TYR A 181 5.36 -3.77 -15.99
N SER A 182 4.43 -4.72 -15.79
CA SER A 182 4.46 -6.00 -16.52
C SER A 182 4.29 -5.80 -18.04
N LYS A 183 3.48 -4.82 -18.45
CA LYS A 183 3.23 -4.52 -19.87
C LYS A 183 4.41 -3.82 -20.55
N TYR A 184 5.00 -2.80 -19.92
CA TYR A 184 5.97 -1.92 -20.57
C TYR A 184 7.44 -2.29 -20.27
N ALA A 185 7.70 -3.09 -19.25
CA ALA A 185 9.03 -3.54 -18.87
C ALA A 185 9.10 -5.06 -18.61
N PRO A 186 8.59 -5.93 -19.51
CA PRO A 186 8.48 -7.37 -19.27
C PRO A 186 9.82 -8.06 -19.01
N LYS A 187 10.91 -7.57 -19.63
CA LYS A 187 12.26 -8.15 -19.44
C LYS A 187 12.81 -7.95 -18.03
N ILE A 188 12.39 -6.89 -17.35
CA ILE A 188 12.84 -6.55 -16.00
C ILE A 188 11.67 -6.59 -15.02
N GLU A 189 10.57 -7.28 -15.34
CA GLU A 189 9.30 -7.18 -14.60
C GLU A 189 9.49 -7.35 -13.08
N LYS A 190 10.12 -8.45 -12.65
CA LYS A 190 10.39 -8.73 -11.23
C LYS A 190 11.21 -7.60 -10.58
N LEU A 191 12.34 -7.23 -11.19
CA LEU A 191 13.23 -6.19 -10.69
C LEU A 191 12.54 -4.81 -10.67
N GLY A 192 11.77 -4.51 -11.71
CA GLY A 192 11.03 -3.27 -11.89
C GLY A 192 9.90 -3.11 -10.88
N MET A 193 9.19 -4.20 -10.55
CA MET A 193 8.21 -4.22 -9.46
C MET A 193 8.88 -3.96 -8.10
N THR A 194 10.03 -4.58 -7.83
CA THR A 194 10.79 -4.30 -6.58
C THR A 194 11.26 -2.84 -6.53
N MET A 195 11.74 -2.29 -7.65
CA MET A 195 12.15 -0.89 -7.75
C MET A 195 10.95 0.06 -7.55
N LEU A 196 9.79 -0.26 -8.12
CA LEU A 196 8.55 0.50 -7.93
C LEU A 196 8.15 0.55 -6.45
N ILE A 197 8.17 -0.60 -5.76
CA ILE A 197 7.87 -0.67 -4.32
C ILE A 197 8.89 0.13 -3.52
N THR A 198 10.18 -0.03 -3.80
CA THR A 198 11.25 0.71 -3.13
C THR A 198 11.08 2.23 -3.32
N TRP A 199 10.67 2.65 -4.52
CA TRP A 199 10.40 4.05 -4.82
C TRP A 199 9.17 4.58 -4.08
N GLY A 200 8.11 3.77 -3.95
CA GLY A 200 6.98 4.07 -3.07
C GLY A 200 7.44 4.26 -1.62
N SER A 201 8.31 3.37 -1.10
CA SER A 201 8.86 3.49 0.26
C SER A 201 9.62 4.80 0.47
N LEU A 202 10.31 5.32 -0.54
CA LEU A 202 10.94 6.65 -0.45
C LEU A 202 9.90 7.77 -0.27
N GLY A 203 8.75 7.68 -0.95
CA GLY A 203 7.63 8.60 -0.73
C GLY A 203 7.11 8.56 0.70
N ALA A 204 6.94 7.35 1.25
CA ALA A 204 6.57 7.17 2.66
C ALA A 204 7.63 7.72 3.63
N LEU A 205 8.92 7.54 3.34
CA LEU A 205 10.02 8.05 4.17
C LEU A 205 10.12 9.58 4.19
N LEU A 206 9.84 10.23 3.06
CA LEU A 206 9.90 11.69 2.93
C LEU A 206 8.77 12.40 3.67
N GLU A 207 7.71 11.70 4.04
CA GLU A 207 6.67 12.25 4.91
C GLU A 207 7.16 12.46 6.35
N ILE A 208 8.12 11.64 6.80
CA ILE A 208 8.63 11.63 8.17
C ILE A 208 9.81 12.61 8.35
N CYS A 209 10.45 13.04 7.25
CA CYS A 209 11.60 13.96 7.24
C CYS A 209 11.17 15.44 7.29
#